data_AF-A0A9C9DFV9-F1
#
_entry.id   AF-A0A9C9DFV9-F1
#
_cell.length_a   1.000
_cell.length_b   1.000
_cell.length_c   1.000
_cell.angle_alpha   90.00
_cell.angle_beta   90.00
_cell.angle_gamma   90.00
#
_symmetry.space_group_name_H-M   'P 1'
#
loop_
_entity.id
_entity.type
_entity.pdbx_description
1 polymer ?
#
loop_
_entity_poly.entity_id
_entity_poly.type
_entity_poly.pdbx_seq_one_letter_code
_entity_poly.pdbx_strand_id
1 'polypeptide(L)'
;MELGQALEVKRGDIVAFVGAGGKTTAMFRLARELTGRGWRVITTTTTRVAEEECASAPCALRLDEPPALPDSLPELLDQHRHVFLFTQRQPKIHKVRGVPPEWLDERLVLLLSHADALLIEADGARRLPLKAPRSHEPALPRLVTLVVPVAGLDALGQPLEESHIYGADILHRITGHSP
;
A
#
# COMPACT_ATOMS: atom_id res chain seq x y z
N MET A 1 -20.34 -1.75 -7.24
CA MET A 1 -19.25 -1.06 -7.95
C MET A 1 -17.94 -1.73 -7.59
N GLU A 2 -17.17 -2.17 -8.58
CA GLU A 2 -15.82 -2.74 -8.39
C GLU A 2 -14.81 -1.60 -8.38
N LEU A 3 -13.90 -1.61 -7.41
CA LEU A 3 -12.86 -0.61 -7.25
C LEU A 3 -11.92 -0.57 -8.46
N GLY A 4 -11.55 -1.74 -9.00
CA GLY A 4 -10.69 -1.80 -10.19
C GLY A 4 -11.30 -1.17 -11.44
N GLN A 5 -12.63 -1.16 -11.57
CA GLN A 5 -13.32 -0.46 -12.66
C GLN A 5 -13.37 1.05 -12.39
N ALA A 6 -13.68 1.46 -11.16
CA ALA A 6 -13.76 2.88 -10.79
C ALA A 6 -12.40 3.59 -10.91
N LEU A 7 -11.31 2.86 -10.66
CA LEU A 7 -9.94 3.34 -10.79
C LEU A 7 -9.33 3.11 -12.18
N GLU A 8 -10.09 2.51 -13.11
CA GLU A 8 -9.65 2.18 -14.48
C GLU A 8 -8.33 1.40 -14.56
N VAL A 9 -8.10 0.48 -13.61
CA VAL A 9 -6.83 -0.26 -13.50
C VAL A 9 -6.63 -1.18 -14.70
N LYS A 10 -5.43 -1.13 -15.29
CA LYS A 10 -4.98 -1.87 -16.47
C LYS A 10 -3.80 -2.78 -16.13
N ARG A 11 -3.54 -3.77 -17.00
CA ARG A 11 -2.35 -4.61 -16.86
C ARG A 11 -1.10 -3.75 -17.06
N GLY A 12 -0.10 -3.96 -16.20
CA GLY A 12 1.11 -3.16 -16.12
C GLY A 12 1.05 -2.00 -15.11
N ASP A 13 -0.10 -1.76 -14.48
CA ASP A 13 -0.22 -0.65 -13.53
C ASP A 13 0.55 -0.90 -12.22
N ILE A 14 1.15 0.19 -11.74
CA ILE A 14 1.76 0.31 -10.41
C ILE A 14 0.91 1.29 -9.63
N VAL A 15 0.06 0.78 -8.75
CA VAL A 15 -0.93 1.55 -8.01
C VAL A 15 -0.45 1.80 -6.59
N ALA A 16 -0.31 3.06 -6.19
CA ALA A 16 0.06 3.44 -4.85
C ALA A 16 -1.12 4.02 -4.06
N PHE A 17 -1.46 3.40 -2.94
CA PHE A 17 -2.45 3.89 -1.99
C PHE A 17 -1.75 4.78 -0.96
N VAL A 18 -2.14 6.05 -0.93
CA VAL A 18 -1.61 7.08 -0.02
C VAL A 18 -2.73 7.63 0.86
N GLY A 19 -2.41 8.54 1.77
CA GLY A 19 -3.42 9.08 2.70
C GLY A 19 -3.61 8.26 3.98
N ALA A 20 -4.84 8.20 4.46
CA ALA A 20 -5.26 7.69 5.76
C ALA A 20 -6.65 7.03 5.67
N GLY A 21 -7.05 6.26 6.67
CA GLY A 21 -8.39 5.63 6.70
C GLY A 21 -8.69 4.64 5.57
N GLY A 22 -8.22 3.39 5.68
CA GLY A 22 -8.66 2.29 4.79
C GLY A 22 -7.77 1.98 3.59
N LYS A 23 -6.54 2.54 3.51
CA LYS A 23 -5.56 2.24 2.45
C LYS A 23 -5.33 0.74 2.25
N THR A 24 -4.94 0.05 3.32
CA THR A 24 -4.63 -1.37 3.31
C THR A 24 -5.84 -2.20 2.87
N THR A 25 -7.03 -1.86 3.38
CA THR A 25 -8.29 -2.49 2.99
C THR A 25 -8.59 -2.28 1.51
N ALA A 26 -8.43 -1.06 0.99
CA ALA A 26 -8.64 -0.74 -0.42
C ALA A 26 -7.65 -1.49 -1.33
N MET A 27 -6.37 -1.55 -0.94
CA MET A 27 -5.33 -2.28 -1.65
C MET A 27 -5.66 -3.78 -1.75
N PHE A 28 -5.98 -4.43 -0.62
CA PHE A 28 -6.30 -5.86 -0.64
C PHE A 28 -7.65 -6.17 -1.31
N ARG A 29 -8.62 -5.25 -1.21
CA ARG A 29 -9.87 -5.36 -1.98
C ARG A 29 -9.59 -5.30 -3.48
N LEU A 30 -8.79 -4.34 -3.94
CA LEU A 30 -8.41 -4.25 -5.35
C LEU A 30 -7.64 -5.51 -5.78
N ALA A 31 -6.70 -6.00 -4.97
CA ALA A 31 -5.97 -7.24 -5.26
C ALA A 31 -6.93 -8.42 -5.49
N ARG A 32 -7.93 -8.59 -4.61
CA ARG A 32 -8.95 -9.64 -4.73
C ARG A 32 -9.82 -9.49 -5.97
N GLU A 33 -10.23 -8.26 -6.31
CA GLU A 33 -11.00 -7.99 -7.53
C GLU A 33 -10.20 -8.32 -8.79
N LEU A 34 -8.91 -7.95 -8.84
CA LEU A 34 -8.03 -8.23 -9.97
C LEU A 34 -7.70 -9.73 -10.09
N THR A 35 -7.40 -10.43 -8.99
CA THR A 35 -7.18 -11.89 -9.03
C THR A 35 -8.44 -12.67 -9.39
N GLY A 36 -9.63 -12.18 -9.01
CA GLY A 36 -10.91 -12.72 -9.46
C GLY A 36 -11.10 -12.65 -10.98
N ARG A 37 -10.40 -11.74 -11.65
CA ARG A 37 -10.33 -11.64 -13.13
C ARG A 37 -9.17 -12.46 -13.73
N GLY A 38 -8.50 -13.28 -12.92
CA GLY A 38 -7.37 -14.12 -13.33
C GLY A 38 -6.02 -13.40 -13.42
N TRP A 39 -5.90 -12.19 -12.87
CA TRP A 39 -4.62 -11.44 -12.91
C TRP A 39 -3.65 -11.97 -11.87
N ARG A 40 -2.35 -11.87 -12.16
CA ARG A 40 -1.28 -12.02 -11.18
C ARG A 40 -1.02 -10.68 -10.52
N VAL A 41 -1.13 -10.59 -9.21
CA VAL A 41 -1.01 -9.34 -8.46
C VAL A 41 0.09 -9.46 -7.43
N ILE A 42 0.98 -8.48 -7.39
CA ILE A 42 1.91 -8.32 -6.27
C ILE A 42 1.40 -7.19 -5.40
N THR A 43 1.46 -7.38 -4.08
CA THR A 43 1.17 -6.32 -3.12
C THR A 43 2.37 -6.10 -2.20
N THR A 44 2.58 -4.88 -1.74
CA THR A 44 3.59 -4.59 -0.72
C THR A 44 3.28 -3.26 -0.01
N THR A 45 4.15 -2.85 0.92
CA THR A 45 4.11 -1.53 1.53
C THR A 45 5.51 -0.91 1.54
N THR A 46 5.62 0.41 1.45
CA THR A 46 6.90 1.13 1.66
C THR A 46 7.17 1.45 3.14
N THR A 47 6.20 1.15 4.02
CA THR A 47 6.28 1.47 5.45
C THR A 47 6.05 0.23 6.31
N ARG A 48 4.98 0.23 7.12
CA ARG A 48 4.57 -0.87 7.99
C ARG A 48 3.06 -1.08 7.88
N VAL A 49 2.66 -2.30 7.65
CA VAL A 49 1.25 -2.73 7.65
C VAL A 49 0.97 -3.62 8.87
N ALA A 50 -0.28 -3.73 9.33
CA ALA A 50 -0.58 -4.67 10.42
C ALA A 50 -0.37 -6.12 9.97
N GLU A 51 0.15 -6.96 10.86
CA GLU A 51 0.41 -8.37 10.53
C GLU A 51 -0.87 -9.13 10.19
N GLU A 52 -1.98 -8.81 10.86
CA GLU A 52 -3.31 -9.36 10.56
C GLU A 52 -3.79 -9.01 9.14
N GLU A 53 -3.42 -7.83 8.62
CA GLU A 53 -3.83 -7.41 7.29
C GLU A 53 -3.07 -8.19 6.20
N CYS A 54 -1.82 -8.60 6.47
CA CYS A 54 -1.05 -9.47 5.57
C CYS A 54 -1.72 -10.82 5.33
N ALA A 55 -2.54 -11.31 6.27
CA ALA A 55 -3.29 -12.56 6.11
C ALA A 55 -4.38 -12.46 5.03
N SER A 56 -4.69 -11.25 4.54
CA SER A 56 -5.59 -11.04 3.41
C SER A 56 -4.97 -11.48 2.07
N ALA A 57 -3.64 -11.63 2.01
CA ALA A 57 -2.97 -12.23 0.87
C ALA A 57 -2.93 -13.75 1.00
N PRO A 58 -3.23 -14.51 -0.07
CA PRO A 58 -3.16 -15.97 -0.04
C PRO A 58 -1.72 -16.49 0.08
N CYS A 59 -0.73 -15.66 -0.26
CA CYS A 59 0.68 -15.94 -0.06
C CYS A 59 1.39 -14.67 0.43
N ALA A 60 2.18 -14.79 1.49
CA ALA A 60 3.04 -13.73 2.00
C ALA A 60 4.50 -14.22 1.95
N LEU A 61 5.33 -13.54 1.16
CA LEU A 61 6.71 -13.92 0.89
C LEU A 61 7.66 -12.92 1.57
N ARG A 62 8.49 -13.45 2.47
CA ARG A 62 9.57 -12.69 3.10
C ARG A 62 10.76 -12.62 2.14
N LEU A 63 11.24 -11.43 1.88
CA LEU A 63 12.52 -11.17 1.20
C LEU A 63 13.63 -11.13 2.24
N ASP A 64 14.81 -11.66 1.90
CA ASP A 64 15.95 -11.68 2.81
C ASP A 64 16.55 -10.28 3.04
N GLU A 65 17.59 -10.17 3.86
CA GLU A 65 18.35 -8.93 4.06
C GLU A 65 19.77 -9.12 3.48
N PRO A 66 20.15 -8.38 2.42
CA PRO A 66 19.37 -7.39 1.69
C PRO A 66 18.22 -8.01 0.86
N PRO A 67 17.13 -7.28 0.57
CA PRO A 67 15.98 -7.83 -0.14
C PRO A 67 16.35 -8.31 -1.54
N ALA A 68 16.09 -9.58 -1.81
CA ALA A 68 16.28 -10.22 -3.10
C ALA A 68 15.00 -10.96 -3.50
N LEU A 69 14.67 -10.93 -4.79
CA LEU A 69 13.55 -11.70 -5.31
C LEU A 69 13.98 -13.16 -5.45
N PRO A 70 13.24 -14.12 -4.85
CA PRO A 70 13.53 -15.51 -5.05
C PRO A 70 13.07 -15.96 -6.45
N ASP A 71 13.80 -16.92 -7.03
CA ASP A 71 13.46 -17.53 -8.32
C ASP A 71 12.08 -18.19 -8.32
N SER A 72 11.53 -18.51 -7.14
CA SER A 72 10.20 -19.12 -6.95
C SER A 72 9.02 -18.15 -7.04
N LEU A 73 9.27 -16.84 -7.20
CA LEU A 73 8.19 -15.84 -7.30
C LEU A 73 7.19 -16.13 -8.44
N PRO A 74 7.62 -16.50 -9.66
CA PRO A 74 6.70 -16.80 -10.75
C PRO A 74 5.76 -17.97 -10.42
N GLU A 75 6.29 -19.06 -9.84
CA GLU A 75 5.50 -20.23 -9.45
C GLU A 75 4.50 -19.88 -8.34
N LEU A 76 4.91 -19.07 -7.35
CA LEU A 76 4.01 -18.60 -6.31
C LEU A 76 2.88 -17.73 -6.88
N LEU A 77 3.15 -16.88 -7.87
CA LEU A 77 2.13 -16.09 -8.56
C LEU A 77 1.21 -16.95 -9.42
N ASP A 78 1.70 -18.02 -10.03
CA ASP A 78 0.87 -18.96 -10.76
C ASP A 78 -0.06 -19.76 -9.84
N GLN A 79 0.45 -20.19 -8.68
CA GLN A 79 -0.31 -20.95 -7.69
C GLN A 79 -1.32 -20.09 -6.95
N HIS A 80 -0.93 -18.90 -6.48
CA HIS A 80 -1.73 -18.11 -5.54
C HIS A 80 -2.42 -16.91 -6.19
N ARG A 81 -2.00 -16.49 -7.39
CA ARG A 81 -2.41 -15.26 -8.10
C ARG A 81 -2.12 -13.96 -7.37
N HIS A 82 -1.93 -13.96 -6.06
CA HIS A 82 -1.59 -12.80 -5.26
C HIS A 82 -0.51 -13.13 -4.23
N VAL A 83 0.61 -12.40 -4.32
CA VAL A 83 1.72 -12.51 -3.38
C VAL A 83 1.95 -11.17 -2.70
N PHE A 84 2.02 -11.16 -1.36
CA PHE A 84 2.43 -10.00 -0.57
C PHE A 84 3.92 -10.08 -0.23
N LEU A 85 4.70 -9.07 -0.66
CA LEU A 85 6.14 -9.00 -0.41
C LEU A 85 6.43 -8.15 0.84
N PHE A 86 7.33 -8.63 1.68
CA PHE A 86 7.79 -7.91 2.86
C PHE A 86 9.22 -8.28 3.25
N THR A 87 9.88 -7.49 4.08
CA THR A 87 11.27 -7.75 4.53
C THR A 87 11.31 -8.37 5.91
N GLN A 88 10.52 -7.85 6.85
CA GLN A 88 10.63 -8.23 8.26
C GLN A 88 9.28 -8.27 8.97
N ARG A 89 8.99 -9.35 9.73
CA ARG A 89 7.91 -9.36 10.71
C ARG A 89 8.39 -8.74 12.02
N GLN A 90 7.54 -7.94 12.65
CA GLN A 90 7.83 -7.24 13.91
C GLN A 90 6.77 -7.62 14.97
N PRO A 91 6.87 -8.84 15.56
CA PRO A 91 5.82 -9.37 16.44
C PRO A 91 5.54 -8.51 17.67
N LYS A 92 6.56 -7.84 18.21
CA LYS A 92 6.45 -6.96 19.38
C LYS A 92 5.46 -5.81 19.21
N ILE A 93 5.22 -5.39 17.97
CA ILE A 93 4.31 -4.28 17.64
C ILE A 93 3.20 -4.70 16.68
N HIS A 94 3.06 -6.01 16.40
CA HIS A 94 2.07 -6.58 15.48
C HIS A 94 2.08 -5.93 14.08
N LYS A 95 3.28 -5.66 13.55
CA LYS A 95 3.48 -5.04 12.24
C LYS A 95 4.40 -5.87 11.35
N VAL A 96 4.26 -5.67 10.06
CA VAL A 96 5.18 -6.16 9.04
C VAL A 96 5.79 -4.96 8.32
N ARG A 97 7.13 -4.94 8.23
CA ARG A 97 7.88 -3.96 7.46
C ARG A 97 7.93 -4.43 6.01
N GLY A 98 7.52 -3.56 5.10
CA GLY A 98 7.59 -3.84 3.67
C GLY A 98 8.96 -3.54 3.06
N VAL A 99 9.00 -3.23 1.77
CA VAL A 99 10.24 -3.01 1.02
C VAL A 99 10.56 -1.51 0.92
N PRO A 100 11.85 -1.11 0.89
CA PRO A 100 12.22 0.29 0.65
C PRO A 100 11.74 0.79 -0.74
N PRO A 101 11.31 2.06 -0.87
CA PRO A 101 10.96 2.65 -2.17
C PRO A 101 12.06 2.54 -3.22
N GLU A 102 13.32 2.71 -2.82
CA GLU A 102 14.49 2.65 -3.70
C GLU A 102 14.69 1.23 -4.22
N TRP A 103 14.44 0.22 -3.38
CA TRP A 103 14.49 -1.17 -3.82
C TRP A 103 13.39 -1.50 -4.84
N LEU A 104 12.20 -0.92 -4.65
CA LEU A 104 11.13 -1.02 -5.65
C LEU A 104 11.59 -0.39 -6.96
N ASP A 105 12.07 0.85 -6.95
CA ASP A 105 12.52 1.56 -8.16
C ASP A 105 13.42 0.71 -9.07
N GLU A 106 14.37 0.00 -8.48
CA GLU A 106 15.30 -0.83 -9.23
C GLU A 106 14.72 -2.18 -9.70
N ARG A 107 13.54 -2.58 -9.24
CA ARG A 107 12.93 -3.91 -9.50
C ARG A 107 11.52 -3.88 -10.06
N LEU A 108 10.89 -2.70 -10.21
CA LEU A 108 9.53 -2.57 -10.75
C LEU A 108 9.34 -3.28 -12.09
N VAL A 109 10.31 -3.14 -13.01
CA VAL A 109 10.25 -3.79 -14.33
C VAL A 109 10.27 -5.31 -14.21
N LEU A 110 11.12 -5.86 -13.33
CA LEU A 110 11.20 -7.30 -13.08
C LEU A 110 9.96 -7.83 -12.36
N LEU A 111 9.41 -7.09 -11.41
CA LEU A 111 8.15 -7.44 -10.75
C LEU A 111 6.99 -7.50 -11.76
N LEU A 112 6.91 -6.53 -12.66
CA LEU A 112 5.89 -6.48 -13.71
C LEU A 112 6.12 -7.51 -14.84
N SER A 113 7.32 -8.07 -15.02
CA SER A 113 7.48 -9.20 -15.94
C SER A 113 6.85 -10.49 -15.42
N HIS A 114 6.53 -10.56 -14.13
CA HIS A 114 5.87 -11.72 -13.50
C HIS A 114 4.42 -11.44 -13.08
N ALA A 115 4.03 -10.18 -12.93
CA ALA A 115 2.71 -9.78 -12.46
C ALA A 115 2.01 -8.79 -13.39
N ASP A 116 0.69 -8.84 -13.40
CA ASP A 116 -0.17 -7.95 -14.18
C ASP A 116 -0.42 -6.61 -13.48
N ALA A 117 -0.25 -6.53 -12.17
CA ALA A 117 -0.34 -5.29 -11.41
C ALA A 117 0.51 -5.36 -10.14
N LEU A 118 1.06 -4.21 -9.75
CA LEU A 118 1.72 -4.02 -8.47
C LEU A 118 0.94 -3.01 -7.63
N LEU A 119 0.48 -3.40 -6.46
CA LEU A 119 -0.24 -2.52 -5.54
C LEU A 119 0.61 -2.23 -4.30
N ILE A 120 0.74 -0.96 -3.96
CA ILE A 120 1.66 -0.49 -2.94
C ILE A 120 0.89 0.32 -1.92
N GLU A 121 0.95 -0.05 -0.65
CA GLU A 121 0.55 0.85 0.43
C GLU A 121 1.73 1.75 0.81
N ALA A 122 1.55 3.05 0.67
CA ALA A 122 2.51 4.04 1.14
C ALA A 122 1.95 4.82 2.34
N ASP A 123 2.88 5.37 3.12
CA ASP A 123 2.67 6.29 4.23
C ASP A 123 1.93 5.78 5.48
N GLY A 124 2.58 5.92 6.63
CA GLY A 124 1.99 5.63 7.92
C GLY A 124 1.09 6.76 8.43
N ALA A 125 -0.19 6.47 8.66
CA ALA A 125 -1.16 7.42 9.23
C ALA A 125 -1.57 7.09 10.68
N ARG A 126 -0.87 6.16 11.36
CA ARG A 126 -1.18 5.69 12.73
C ARG A 126 -2.64 5.25 12.95
N ARG A 127 -3.29 4.69 11.92
CA ARG A 127 -4.72 4.31 11.92
C ARG A 127 -5.70 5.48 12.09
N LEU A 128 -5.24 6.73 11.94
CA LEU A 128 -6.13 7.88 11.87
C LEU A 128 -6.88 7.90 10.53
N PRO A 129 -8.10 8.46 10.49
CA PRO A 129 -8.92 8.48 9.28
C PRO A 129 -8.43 9.51 8.25
N LEU A 130 -7.77 10.60 8.68
CA LEU A 130 -7.26 11.64 7.80
C LEU A 130 -5.78 11.93 8.09
N LYS A 131 -5.07 12.43 7.08
CA LYS A 131 -3.74 12.98 7.27
C LYS A 131 -3.47 14.17 6.37
N ALA A 132 -2.57 15.03 6.82
CA ALA A 132 -1.80 15.92 5.96
C ALA A 132 -0.38 15.36 5.80
N PRO A 133 0.10 15.12 4.57
CA PRO A 133 1.44 14.57 4.35
C PRO A 133 2.52 15.57 4.75
N ARG A 134 3.64 15.06 5.30
CA ARG A 134 4.86 15.87 5.52
C ARG A 134 5.61 16.12 4.21
N SER A 135 6.60 17.03 4.22
CA SER A 135 7.40 17.37 3.05
C SER A 135 8.16 16.20 2.41
N HIS A 136 8.40 15.12 3.15
CA HIS A 136 9.05 13.89 2.68
C HIS A 136 8.07 12.74 2.41
N GLU A 137 6.76 13.00 2.50
CA GLU A 137 5.70 12.03 2.23
C GLU A 137 4.87 12.50 1.01
N PRO A 138 4.37 11.58 0.17
CA PRO A 138 4.50 10.13 0.30
C PRO A 138 5.83 9.58 -0.20
N ALA A 139 6.33 8.53 0.45
CA ALA A 139 7.51 7.81 -0.02
C ALA A 139 7.11 6.80 -1.12
N LEU A 140 7.04 7.30 -2.35
CA LEU A 140 6.61 6.55 -3.55
C LEU A 140 7.78 6.15 -4.44
N PRO A 141 7.72 4.97 -5.08
CA PRO A 141 8.57 4.65 -6.21
C PRO A 141 8.29 5.57 -7.41
N ARG A 142 9.30 5.80 -8.24
CA ARG A 142 9.29 6.72 -9.40
C ARG A 142 8.35 6.30 -10.52
N LEU A 143 8.12 4.99 -10.71
CA LEU A 143 7.31 4.47 -11.82
C LEU A 143 5.85 4.18 -11.43
N VAL A 144 5.37 4.71 -10.30
CA VAL A 144 3.94 4.63 -9.95
C VAL A 144 3.10 5.22 -11.10
N THR A 145 2.16 4.44 -11.63
CA THR A 145 1.29 4.85 -12.74
C THR A 145 -0.02 5.45 -12.25
N LEU A 146 -0.47 5.07 -11.05
CA LEU A 146 -1.69 5.57 -10.42
C LEU A 146 -1.46 5.81 -8.92
N VAL A 147 -1.75 7.02 -8.46
CA VAL A 147 -1.81 7.35 -7.03
C VAL A 147 -3.27 7.42 -6.61
N VAL A 148 -3.62 6.69 -5.56
CA VAL A 148 -4.97 6.64 -4.96
C VAL A 148 -4.92 7.25 -3.57
N PRO A 149 -5.28 8.53 -3.41
CA PRO A 149 -5.43 9.14 -2.09
C PRO A 149 -6.65 8.57 -1.39
N VAL A 150 -6.45 8.12 -0.16
CA VAL A 150 -7.52 7.59 0.69
C VAL A 150 -7.71 8.51 1.90
N ALA A 151 -8.97 8.77 2.23
CA ALA A 151 -9.39 9.40 3.46
C ALA A 151 -10.60 8.64 4.01
N GLY A 152 -10.59 8.37 5.31
CA GLY A 152 -11.70 7.74 6.01
C GLY A 152 -12.84 8.73 6.24
N LEU A 153 -14.07 8.32 5.92
CA LEU A 153 -15.27 9.12 6.19
C LEU A 153 -15.48 9.41 7.68
N ASP A 154 -14.90 8.59 8.56
CA ASP A 154 -14.94 8.79 10.01
C ASP A 154 -14.24 10.09 10.45
N ALA A 155 -13.46 10.75 9.58
CA ALA A 155 -12.93 12.08 9.82
C ALA A 155 -13.99 13.19 9.71
N LEU A 156 -15.11 12.93 9.04
CA LEU A 156 -16.14 13.93 8.84
C LEU A 156 -16.79 14.32 10.17
N GLY A 157 -16.83 15.63 10.45
CA GLY A 157 -17.36 16.16 11.70
C GLY A 157 -16.43 16.01 12.91
N GLN A 158 -15.22 15.47 12.73
CA GLN A 158 -14.21 15.42 13.79
C GLN A 158 -13.43 16.75 13.88
N PRO A 159 -12.98 17.14 15.08
CA PRO A 159 -12.09 18.28 15.26
C PRO A 159 -10.78 18.11 14.48
N LEU A 160 -10.19 19.23 14.04
CA LEU A 160 -8.93 19.23 13.30
C LEU A 160 -7.72 19.05 14.25
N GLU A 161 -7.68 17.96 15.02
CA GLU A 161 -6.67 17.74 16.05
C GLU A 161 -5.89 16.44 15.84
N GLU A 162 -4.72 16.31 16.47
CA GLU A 162 -3.81 15.14 16.33
C GLU A 162 -4.45 13.81 16.76
N SER A 163 -5.53 13.85 17.55
CA SER A 163 -6.33 12.70 17.93
C SER A 163 -7.15 12.10 16.78
N HIS A 164 -7.45 12.90 15.75
CA HIS A 164 -8.27 12.50 14.59
C HIS A 164 -7.54 12.64 13.26
N ILE A 165 -6.49 13.47 13.20
CA ILE A 165 -5.78 13.82 11.97
C ILE A 165 -4.29 13.67 12.19
N TYR A 166 -3.65 12.86 11.35
CA TYR A 166 -2.20 12.78 11.35
C TYR A 166 -1.60 14.03 10.71
N GLY A 167 -0.83 14.82 11.47
CA GLY A 167 -0.27 16.09 10.98
C GLY A 167 -1.29 17.22 10.95
N ALA A 168 -2.08 17.35 12.02
CA ALA A 168 -3.11 18.37 12.16
C ALA A 168 -2.52 19.80 12.04
N ASP A 169 -1.30 20.01 12.54
CA ASP A 169 -0.58 21.29 12.41
C ASP A 169 -0.34 21.71 10.95
N ILE A 170 -0.11 20.74 10.07
CA ILE A 170 0.09 20.95 8.64
C ILE A 170 -1.26 21.29 8.01
N LEU A 171 -2.31 20.55 8.38
CA LEU A 171 -3.64 20.79 7.87
C LEU A 171 -4.17 22.18 8.26
N HIS A 172 -3.92 22.63 9.48
CA HIS A 172 -4.24 24.00 9.92
C HIS A 172 -3.54 25.05 9.06
N ARG A 173 -2.25 24.86 8.77
CA ARG A 173 -1.49 25.79 7.91
C ARG A 173 -2.01 25.82 6.48
N ILE A 174 -2.46 24.69 5.94
CA ILE A 174 -3.00 24.60 4.57
C ILE A 174 -4.40 25.21 4.49
N THR A 175 -5.25 24.93 5.48
CA THR A 175 -6.68 25.27 5.43
C THR A 175 -7.02 26.61 6.07
N GLY A 176 -6.14 27.15 6.93
CA GLY A 176 -6.40 28.37 7.69
C GLY A 176 -7.39 28.21 8.85
N HIS A 177 -7.87 26.98 9.11
CA HIS A 177 -8.74 26.68 10.24
C HIS A 177 -7.91 26.26 11.47
N SER A 178 -8.36 26.65 12.66
CA SER A 178 -7.83 26.18 13.95
C SER A 178 -8.83 25.18 14.56
N PRO A 179 -8.45 24.41 15.60
CA PRO A 179 -9.30 23.41 16.24
C PRO A 179 -10.70 23.91 16.59
#